data_AF-A0A5C3LGW9-F1
#
_entry.id   AF-A0A5C3LGW9-F1
#
_cell.length_a   1.000
_cell.length_b   1.000
_cell.length_c   1.000
_cell.angle_alpha   90.00
_cell.angle_beta   90.00
_cell.angle_gamma   90.00
#
_symmetry.space_group_name_H-M   'P 1'
#
loop_
_entity.id
_entity.type
_entity.pdbx_description
1 polymer ?
#
loop_
_entity_poly.entity_id
_entity_poly.type
_entity_poly.pdbx_seq_one_letter_code
_entity_poly.pdbx_strand_id
1 'polypeptide(L)'
;MLHSGLNPRAAQTYRPIQIAETRILLKNLAVNPDKFIAHIRRNAGALILKVAYGYQVETDDDKWVKMIEDTFALTARMSLPARFYVEMFPILKYVPKWFPGADFGRKAEEIAKMRRSIDQVPFDWVKTQMINGTNEESFVSMHLGPDGGKKLSADEEEIVVTSSAALYVGGADTTVSALTTFVLLMILYPEVQKRAQAEVDSVTSGRLPTLDDLAALPYITAMIKEIIRWAPVAPLGIPHNVTKDDTYNGFAIPKGSRVVGNIWSVFISLKG
;
A
#
# COMPACT_ATOMS: atom_id res chain seq x y z
N MET A 1 -5.82 7.99 -14.02
CA MET A 1 -4.40 8.30 -13.76
C MET A 1 -3.66 7.15 -13.07
N LEU A 2 -4.12 6.64 -11.92
CA LEU A 2 -3.47 5.47 -11.29
C LEU A 2 -3.40 4.24 -12.23
N HIS A 3 -4.47 3.95 -12.97
CA HIS A 3 -4.50 2.84 -13.91
C HIS A 3 -3.45 2.95 -15.04
N SER A 4 -3.10 4.15 -15.51
CA SER A 4 -2.05 4.30 -16.53
C SER A 4 -0.65 4.00 -15.98
N GLY A 5 -0.42 4.26 -14.69
CA GLY A 5 0.85 3.92 -14.01
C GLY A 5 0.93 2.48 -13.48
N LEU A 6 -0.20 1.79 -13.25
CA LEU A 6 -0.22 0.46 -12.61
C LEU A 6 -0.81 -0.66 -13.46
N ASN A 7 -1.15 -0.42 -14.72
CA ASN A 7 -1.63 -1.49 -15.60
C ASN A 7 -0.54 -2.57 -15.80
N PRO A 8 -0.91 -3.79 -16.27
CA PRO A 8 0.04 -4.89 -16.44
C PRO A 8 1.27 -4.55 -17.29
N ARG A 9 1.16 -3.63 -18.26
CA ARG A 9 2.30 -3.19 -19.08
C ARG A 9 3.22 -2.26 -18.30
N ALA A 10 2.68 -1.27 -17.59
CA ALA A 10 3.45 -0.39 -16.72
C ALA A 10 4.14 -1.17 -15.59
N ALA A 11 3.46 -2.16 -14.99
CA ALA A 11 4.06 -3.01 -13.97
C ALA A 11 5.32 -3.75 -14.43
N GLN A 12 5.44 -4.07 -15.73
CA GLN A 12 6.64 -4.69 -16.29
C GLN A 12 7.86 -3.76 -16.30
N THR A 13 7.67 -2.45 -16.39
CA THR A 13 8.80 -1.49 -16.36
C THR A 13 9.41 -1.38 -14.96
N TYR A 14 8.69 -1.80 -13.92
CA TYR A 14 9.17 -1.80 -12.53
C TYR A 14 9.97 -3.04 -12.13
N ARG A 15 10.09 -4.04 -13.01
CA ARG A 15 10.84 -5.28 -12.71
C ARG A 15 12.29 -5.04 -12.29
N PRO A 16 13.07 -4.14 -12.92
CA PRO A 16 14.44 -3.87 -12.48
C PRO A 16 14.51 -3.33 -11.05
N ILE A 17 13.56 -2.47 -10.67
CA ILE A 17 13.43 -1.91 -9.32
C ILE A 17 13.10 -3.03 -8.33
N GLN A 18 12.11 -3.87 -8.65
CA GLN A 18 11.72 -5.02 -7.83
C GLN A 18 12.91 -5.97 -7.59
N ILE A 19 13.68 -6.29 -8.63
CA ILE A 19 14.85 -7.17 -8.53
C ILE A 19 15.94 -6.53 -7.68
N ALA A 20 16.25 -5.25 -7.90
CA ALA A 20 17.25 -4.52 -7.13
C ALA A 20 16.90 -4.53 -5.64
N GLU A 21 15.69 -4.11 -5.28
CA GLU A 21 15.25 -4.04 -3.88
C GLU A 21 15.14 -5.43 -3.24
N THR A 22 14.71 -6.45 -4.00
CA THR A 22 14.68 -7.85 -3.51
C THR A 22 16.07 -8.35 -3.17
N ARG A 23 17.10 -8.02 -3.96
CA ARG A 23 18.48 -8.42 -3.64
C ARG A 23 18.97 -7.79 -2.34
N ILE A 24 18.60 -6.54 -2.07
CA ILE A 24 18.98 -5.91 -0.80
C ILE A 24 18.22 -6.53 0.36
N LEU A 25 16.92 -6.85 0.20
CA LEU A 25 16.14 -7.59 1.19
C LEU A 25 16.81 -8.95 1.52
N LEU A 26 17.16 -9.74 0.50
CA LEU A 26 17.82 -11.04 0.70
C LEU A 26 19.17 -10.90 1.40
N LYS A 27 19.97 -9.91 1.02
CA LYS A 27 21.25 -9.62 1.69
C LYS A 27 21.04 -9.26 3.16
N ASN A 28 20.08 -8.40 3.46
CA ASN A 28 19.78 -7.97 4.82
C ASN A 28 19.24 -9.12 5.68
N LEU A 29 18.40 -9.99 5.13
CA LEU A 29 17.91 -11.21 5.79
C LEU A 29 19.04 -12.21 6.06
N ALA A 30 20.01 -12.34 5.15
CA ALA A 30 21.15 -13.23 5.34
C ALA A 30 22.10 -12.75 6.44
N VAL A 31 22.25 -11.42 6.61
CA VAL A 31 23.15 -10.84 7.62
C VAL A 31 22.47 -10.71 8.98
N ASN A 32 21.24 -10.20 9.03
CA ASN A 32 20.50 -9.88 10.25
C ASN A 32 19.05 -10.39 10.17
N PRO A 33 18.80 -11.72 10.24
CA PRO A 33 17.47 -12.30 10.04
C PRO A 33 16.45 -11.88 11.11
N ASP A 34 16.90 -11.60 12.34
CA ASP A 34 16.01 -11.20 13.45
C ASP A 34 15.25 -9.89 13.18
N LYS A 35 15.75 -9.07 12.25
CA LYS A 35 15.14 -7.80 11.84
C LYS A 35 14.24 -7.95 10.61
N PHE A 36 13.77 -9.15 10.27
CA PHE A 36 13.03 -9.42 9.03
C PHE A 36 11.86 -8.47 8.76
N ILE A 37 11.10 -8.08 9.79
CA ILE A 37 9.97 -7.13 9.62
C ILE A 37 10.47 -5.76 9.14
N ALA A 38 11.56 -5.25 9.75
CA ALA A 38 12.15 -3.97 9.34
C ALA A 38 12.70 -4.06 7.90
N HIS A 39 13.34 -5.17 7.55
CA HIS A 39 13.84 -5.39 6.18
C HIS A 39 12.72 -5.45 5.15
N ILE A 40 11.61 -6.14 5.46
CA ILE A 40 10.41 -6.22 4.61
C ILE A 40 9.80 -4.83 4.43
N ARG A 41 9.67 -4.05 5.52
CA ARG A 41 9.14 -2.67 5.47
C ARG A 41 10.00 -1.76 4.61
N ARG A 42 11.32 -1.79 4.82
CA ARG A 42 12.27 -1.01 4.03
C ARG A 42 12.21 -1.39 2.56
N ASN A 43 12.14 -2.69 2.23
CA ASN A 43 11.98 -3.15 0.85
C ASN A 43 10.70 -2.64 0.18
N ALA A 44 9.54 -2.82 0.84
CA ALA A 44 8.26 -2.37 0.31
C ALA A 44 8.21 -0.84 0.15
N GLY A 45 8.70 -0.11 1.16
CA GLY A 45 8.83 1.35 1.15
C GLY A 45 9.76 1.86 0.06
N ALA A 46 10.96 1.29 -0.07
CA ALA A 46 11.94 1.67 -1.09
C ALA A 46 11.40 1.47 -2.51
N LEU A 47 10.78 0.32 -2.77
CA LEU A 47 10.17 0.02 -4.06
C LEU A 47 9.13 1.06 -4.44
N ILE A 48 8.18 1.35 -3.54
CA ILE A 48 7.09 2.27 -3.88
C ILE A 48 7.54 3.73 -3.91
N LEU A 49 8.53 4.13 -3.08
CA LEU A 49 9.14 5.47 -3.16
C LEU A 49 9.86 5.67 -4.49
N LYS A 50 10.55 4.62 -4.97
CA LYS A 50 11.21 4.64 -6.28
C LYS A 50 10.19 4.73 -7.41
N VAL A 51 9.13 3.94 -7.37
CA VAL A 51 8.07 3.95 -8.40
C VAL A 51 7.29 5.27 -8.40
N ALA A 52 6.88 5.75 -7.24
CA ALA A 52 6.04 6.93 -7.13
C ALA A 52 6.81 8.24 -7.37
N TYR A 53 8.01 8.35 -6.81
CA TYR A 53 8.76 9.61 -6.75
C TYR A 53 10.16 9.55 -7.38
N GLY A 54 10.66 8.37 -7.76
CA GLY A 54 12.04 8.22 -8.23
C GLY A 54 13.07 8.32 -7.09
N TYR A 55 12.59 8.24 -5.84
CA TYR A 55 13.42 8.38 -4.66
C TYR A 55 14.16 7.08 -4.34
N GLN A 56 15.48 7.17 -4.18
CA GLN A 56 16.32 6.02 -3.80
C GLN A 56 16.49 5.98 -2.28
N VAL A 57 16.07 4.87 -1.68
CA VAL A 57 16.31 4.60 -0.25
C VAL A 57 17.70 4.01 -0.08
N GLU A 58 18.57 4.72 0.63
CA GLU A 58 19.97 4.34 0.82
C GLU A 58 20.23 3.58 2.13
N THR A 59 19.43 3.86 3.17
CA THR A 59 19.66 3.33 4.52
C THR A 59 18.41 2.65 5.07
N ASP A 60 18.59 1.81 6.08
CA ASP A 60 17.49 1.15 6.79
C ASP A 60 16.68 2.14 7.65
N ASP A 61 17.28 3.28 8.05
CA ASP A 61 16.67 4.34 8.86
C ASP A 61 16.19 5.53 8.01
N ASP A 62 15.67 5.23 6.82
CA ASP A 62 15.21 6.26 5.89
C ASP A 62 14.05 7.07 6.46
N LYS A 63 14.22 8.40 6.46
CA LYS A 63 13.27 9.34 7.06
C LYS A 63 11.88 9.29 6.42
N TRP A 64 11.79 8.99 5.12
CA TRP A 64 10.50 8.94 4.43
C TRP A 64 9.81 7.62 4.70
N VAL A 65 10.55 6.51 4.66
CA VAL A 65 10.04 5.20 5.11
C VAL A 65 9.47 5.31 6.53
N LYS A 66 10.22 5.90 7.46
CA LYS A 66 9.76 6.07 8.85
C LYS A 66 8.57 7.03 8.99
N MET A 67 8.62 8.19 8.35
CA MET A 67 7.52 9.17 8.37
C MET A 67 6.20 8.51 7.95
N ILE A 68 6.28 7.64 6.98
CA ILE A 68 5.14 6.90 6.48
C ILE A 68 4.64 5.90 7.52
N GLU A 69 5.54 5.09 8.09
CA GLU A 69 5.16 4.06 9.05
C GLU A 69 4.40 4.67 10.22
N ASP A 70 4.88 5.82 10.71
CA ASP A 70 4.25 6.59 11.76
C ASP A 70 2.85 7.08 11.34
N THR A 71 2.71 7.52 10.09
CA THR A 71 1.43 7.98 9.52
C THR A 71 0.43 6.84 9.36
N PHE A 72 0.89 5.65 9.00
CA PHE A 72 0.08 4.44 8.94
C PHE A 72 -0.40 4.01 10.30
N ALA A 73 0.52 3.90 11.26
CA ALA A 73 0.19 3.51 12.62
C ALA A 73 -0.84 4.48 13.23
N LEU A 74 -0.71 5.78 12.94
CA LEU A 74 -1.71 6.75 13.36
C LEU A 74 -3.04 6.56 12.61
N THR A 75 -3.03 6.42 11.29
CA THR A 75 -4.25 6.21 10.48
C THR A 75 -5.01 4.96 10.93
N ALA A 76 -4.33 3.83 11.12
CA ALA A 76 -4.94 2.60 11.58
C ALA A 76 -5.60 2.76 12.96
N ARG A 77 -4.93 3.45 13.90
CA ARG A 77 -5.49 3.75 15.22
C ARG A 77 -6.74 4.63 15.14
N MET A 78 -6.77 5.57 14.19
CA MET A 78 -7.91 6.47 13.99
C MET A 78 -9.11 5.80 13.34
N SER A 79 -8.86 4.85 12.44
CA SER A 79 -9.89 4.11 11.72
C SER A 79 -10.55 2.98 12.54
N LEU A 80 -10.24 2.87 13.83
CA LEU A 80 -10.90 1.92 14.72
C LEU A 80 -12.40 2.28 14.84
N PRO A 81 -13.33 1.34 14.60
CA PRO A 81 -14.75 1.60 14.72
C PRO A 81 -15.13 2.15 16.09
N ALA A 82 -16.06 3.10 16.12
CA ALA A 82 -16.60 3.71 17.33
C ALA A 82 -15.55 4.48 18.17
N ARG A 83 -14.41 4.86 17.56
CA ARG A 83 -13.40 5.66 18.25
C ARG A 83 -13.89 7.06 18.56
N PHE A 84 -14.75 7.62 17.72
CA PHE A 84 -15.35 8.93 17.93
C PHE A 84 -16.87 8.81 17.97
N TYR A 85 -17.50 9.36 19.01
CA TYR A 85 -18.97 9.35 19.14
C TYR A 85 -19.69 9.97 17.94
N VAL A 86 -19.04 10.89 17.20
CA VAL A 86 -19.60 11.49 15.97
C VAL A 86 -19.89 10.46 14.88
N GLU A 87 -19.21 9.30 14.90
CA GLU A 87 -19.46 8.19 13.97
C GLU A 87 -20.79 7.50 14.26
N MET A 88 -21.20 7.46 15.53
CA MET A 88 -22.46 6.85 15.98
C MET A 88 -23.60 7.86 16.05
N PHE A 89 -23.29 9.11 16.38
CA PHE A 89 -24.24 10.21 16.50
C PHE A 89 -23.81 11.37 15.59
N PRO A 90 -24.24 11.41 14.31
CA PRO A 90 -23.83 12.43 13.36
C PRO A 90 -24.15 13.87 13.79
N ILE A 91 -25.13 14.06 14.68
CA ILE A 91 -25.46 15.37 15.25
C ILE A 91 -24.28 16.00 16.00
N LEU A 92 -23.37 15.18 16.53
CA LEU A 92 -22.20 15.66 17.26
C LEU A 92 -21.25 16.47 16.37
N LYS A 93 -21.32 16.36 15.04
CA LYS A 93 -20.49 17.16 14.11
C LYS A 93 -20.72 18.67 14.23
N TYR A 94 -21.85 19.09 14.80
CA TYR A 94 -22.20 20.49 15.03
C TYR A 94 -21.80 20.98 16.42
N VAL A 95 -21.31 20.10 17.29
CA VAL A 95 -20.89 20.50 18.64
C VAL A 95 -19.62 21.37 18.53
N PRO A 96 -19.60 22.56 19.14
CA PRO A 96 -18.44 23.43 19.09
C PRO A 96 -17.18 22.77 19.64
N LYS A 97 -16.03 23.05 19.01
CA LYS A 97 -14.71 22.45 19.33
C LYS A 97 -14.22 22.69 20.77
N TRP A 98 -14.80 23.66 21.47
CA TRP A 98 -14.48 23.99 22.86
C TRP A 98 -15.21 23.09 23.87
N PHE A 99 -16.28 22.40 23.45
CA PHE A 99 -17.11 21.60 24.33
C PHE A 99 -16.39 20.32 24.79
N PRO A 100 -16.50 19.91 26.07
CA PRO A 100 -15.87 18.70 26.58
C PRO A 100 -16.25 17.46 25.77
N GLY A 101 -15.26 16.70 25.30
CA GLY A 101 -15.47 15.51 24.46
C GLY A 101 -15.69 15.78 22.96
N ALA A 102 -15.73 17.04 22.52
CA ALA A 102 -15.85 17.43 21.10
C ALA A 102 -14.49 17.75 20.45
N ASP A 103 -13.42 17.13 20.91
CA ASP A 103 -12.06 17.38 20.40
C ASP A 103 -11.77 16.70 19.04
N PHE A 104 -12.68 15.83 18.58
CA PHE A 104 -12.58 15.12 17.30
C PHE A 104 -12.38 16.07 16.12
N GLY A 105 -13.01 17.26 16.13
CA GLY A 105 -12.85 18.26 15.07
C GLY A 105 -11.45 18.87 15.04
N ARG A 106 -10.87 19.17 16.22
CA ARG A 106 -9.49 19.68 16.32
C ARG A 106 -8.48 18.62 15.92
N LYS A 107 -8.65 17.40 16.44
CA LYS A 107 -7.83 16.24 16.05
C LYS A 107 -7.88 16.04 14.54
N ALA A 108 -9.07 15.98 13.94
CA ALA A 108 -9.23 15.80 12.50
C ALA A 108 -8.49 16.88 11.69
N GLU A 109 -8.51 18.14 12.13
CA GLU A 109 -7.76 19.22 11.49
C GLU A 109 -6.25 19.09 11.63
N GLU A 110 -5.74 18.73 12.81
CA GLU A 110 -4.32 18.46 13.04
C GLU A 110 -3.82 17.32 12.17
N ILE A 111 -4.61 16.25 12.09
CA ILE A 111 -4.34 15.08 11.25
C ILE A 111 -4.39 15.45 9.77
N ALA A 112 -5.38 16.23 9.34
CA ALA A 112 -5.49 16.67 7.96
C ALA A 112 -4.29 17.56 7.54
N LYS A 113 -3.84 18.46 8.43
CA LYS A 113 -2.64 19.28 8.20
C LYS A 113 -1.39 18.42 8.07
N MET A 114 -1.21 17.47 8.98
CA MET A 114 -0.06 16.57 8.95
C MET A 114 -0.07 15.68 7.70
N ARG A 115 -1.22 15.08 7.33
CA ARG A 115 -1.36 14.31 6.09
C ARG A 115 -1.02 15.11 4.84
N ARG A 116 -1.56 16.33 4.70
CA ARG A 116 -1.20 17.20 3.56
C ARG A 116 0.30 17.46 3.51
N SER A 117 0.94 17.71 4.65
CA SER A 117 2.38 17.90 4.70
C SER A 117 3.15 16.66 4.24
N ILE A 118 2.70 15.46 4.62
CA ILE A 118 3.38 14.21 4.24
C ILE A 118 3.20 13.90 2.77
N ASP A 119 2.01 14.13 2.21
CA ASP A 119 1.73 13.85 0.80
C ASP A 119 2.45 14.87 -0.12
N GLN A 120 2.58 16.12 0.34
CA GLN A 120 3.20 17.20 -0.44
C GLN A 120 4.74 17.11 -0.47
N VAL A 121 5.38 16.71 0.64
CA VAL A 121 6.85 16.71 0.76
C VAL A 121 7.55 15.89 -0.34
N PRO A 122 7.15 14.63 -0.63
CA PRO A 122 7.74 13.86 -1.71
C PRO A 122 7.47 14.45 -3.09
N PHE A 123 6.29 15.03 -3.30
CA PHE A 123 5.92 15.67 -4.56
C PHE A 123 6.78 16.92 -4.85
N ASP A 124 6.92 17.82 -3.86
CA ASP A 124 7.75 19.03 -3.98
C ASP A 124 9.24 18.69 -4.19
N TRP A 125 9.70 17.60 -3.56
CA TRP A 125 11.03 17.08 -3.79
C TRP A 125 11.22 16.66 -5.25
N VAL A 126 10.26 15.95 -5.86
CA VAL A 126 10.34 15.60 -7.29
C VAL A 126 10.40 16.85 -8.17
N LYS A 127 9.55 17.86 -7.93
CA LYS A 127 9.60 19.14 -8.66
C LYS A 127 11.00 19.78 -8.58
N THR A 128 11.59 19.78 -7.39
CA THR A 128 12.95 20.29 -7.18
C THR A 128 14.00 19.52 -7.98
N GLN A 129 13.93 18.18 -7.98
CA GLN A 129 14.84 17.35 -8.77
C GLN A 129 14.69 17.60 -10.29
N MET A 130 13.46 17.80 -10.76
CA MET A 130 13.20 18.10 -12.17
C MET A 130 13.76 19.46 -12.58
N ILE A 131 13.58 20.50 -11.75
CA ILE A 131 14.18 21.83 -11.98
C ILE A 131 15.71 21.74 -12.04
N ASN A 132 16.31 20.90 -11.22
CA ASN A 132 17.75 20.69 -11.18
C ASN A 132 18.28 19.76 -12.30
N GLY A 133 17.41 19.11 -13.07
CA GLY A 133 17.79 18.13 -14.09
C GLY A 133 18.37 16.83 -13.51
N THR A 134 18.09 16.52 -12.24
CA THR A 134 18.62 15.35 -11.51
C THR A 134 17.54 14.33 -11.17
N ASN A 135 16.32 14.49 -11.69
CA ASN A 135 15.22 13.57 -11.39
C ASN A 135 15.42 12.22 -12.09
N GLU A 136 14.94 11.17 -11.42
CA GLU A 136 14.69 9.90 -12.07
C GLU A 136 13.26 9.87 -12.64
N GLU A 137 13.01 8.97 -13.60
CA GLU A 137 11.67 8.72 -14.11
C GLU A 137 10.81 8.06 -13.01
N SER A 138 9.61 8.60 -12.79
CA SER A 138 8.70 8.17 -11.74
C SER A 138 7.26 8.48 -12.11
N PHE A 139 6.30 7.95 -11.34
CA PHE A 139 4.89 8.29 -11.54
C PHE A 139 4.69 9.81 -11.51
N VAL A 140 5.24 10.53 -10.53
CA VAL A 140 5.09 11.99 -10.44
C VAL A 140 5.76 12.69 -11.63
N SER A 141 7.03 12.38 -11.94
CA SER A 141 7.75 13.08 -13.01
C SER A 141 7.12 12.86 -14.39
N MET A 142 6.61 11.66 -14.67
CA MET A 142 5.86 11.37 -15.91
C MET A 142 4.58 12.20 -16.05
N HIS A 143 3.89 12.51 -14.94
CA HIS A 143 2.66 13.31 -14.98
C HIS A 143 2.94 14.83 -14.95
N LEU A 144 4.12 15.26 -14.50
CA LEU A 144 4.59 16.65 -14.57
C LEU A 144 5.19 17.02 -15.95
N GLY A 145 5.72 16.05 -16.70
CA GLY A 145 6.28 16.23 -18.05
C GLY A 145 7.74 16.73 -18.07
N PRO A 146 8.39 16.75 -19.25
CA PRO A 146 9.86 16.84 -19.38
C PRO A 146 10.54 18.05 -18.73
N ASP A 147 9.87 19.22 -18.67
CA ASP A 147 10.45 20.45 -18.11
C ASP A 147 10.06 20.69 -16.64
N GLY A 148 9.41 19.72 -15.98
CA GLY A 148 8.66 19.97 -14.73
C GLY A 148 7.52 20.99 -14.91
N GLY A 149 7.19 21.27 -16.19
CA GLY A 149 6.62 22.52 -16.66
C GLY A 149 5.31 22.36 -17.44
N LYS A 150 4.63 21.21 -17.36
CA LYS A 150 3.19 21.26 -17.61
C LYS A 150 2.62 22.18 -16.53
N LYS A 151 2.17 23.38 -16.88
CA LYS A 151 1.42 24.24 -15.97
C LYS A 151 0.10 23.54 -15.67
N LEU A 152 0.16 22.58 -14.75
CA LEU A 152 -0.99 21.93 -14.19
C LEU A 152 -1.83 23.01 -13.51
N SER A 153 -3.15 22.89 -13.64
CA SER A 153 -4.03 23.62 -12.73
C SER A 153 -3.78 23.15 -11.29
N ALA A 154 -4.23 23.94 -10.31
CA ALA A 154 -4.16 23.52 -8.91
C ALA A 154 -4.86 22.15 -8.69
N ASP A 155 -5.98 21.93 -9.37
CA ASP A 155 -6.74 20.67 -9.30
C ASP A 155 -5.95 19.50 -9.92
N GLU A 156 -5.27 19.71 -11.04
CA GLU A 156 -4.44 18.68 -11.66
C GLU A 156 -3.24 18.31 -10.79
N GLU A 157 -2.60 19.30 -10.16
CA GLU A 157 -1.51 19.09 -9.20
C GLU A 157 -2.00 18.30 -7.97
N GLU A 158 -3.15 18.68 -7.39
CA GLU A 158 -3.77 17.97 -6.27
C GLU A 158 -4.09 16.51 -6.62
N ILE A 159 -4.54 16.25 -7.85
CA ILE A 159 -4.79 14.88 -8.35
C ILE A 159 -3.49 14.07 -8.37
N VAL A 160 -2.38 14.64 -8.83
CA VAL A 160 -1.05 13.97 -8.85
C VAL A 160 -0.56 13.68 -7.44
N VAL A 161 -0.62 14.67 -6.54
CA VAL A 161 -0.26 14.52 -5.12
C VAL A 161 -1.07 13.39 -4.49
N THR A 162 -2.40 13.47 -4.54
CA THR A 162 -3.30 12.49 -3.91
C THR A 162 -3.13 11.10 -4.51
N SER A 163 -2.91 11.00 -5.82
CA SER A 163 -2.69 9.71 -6.48
C SER A 163 -1.34 9.09 -6.11
N SER A 164 -0.26 9.87 -6.09
CA SER A 164 1.06 9.37 -5.67
C SER A 164 1.05 8.91 -4.21
N ALA A 165 0.38 9.66 -3.33
CA ALA A 165 0.15 9.25 -1.94
C ALA A 165 -0.66 7.94 -1.86
N ALA A 166 -1.69 7.77 -2.69
CA ALA A 166 -2.48 6.54 -2.74
C ALA A 166 -1.67 5.33 -3.24
N LEU A 167 -0.78 5.50 -4.24
CA LEU A 167 0.16 4.45 -4.67
C LEU A 167 1.03 4.00 -3.51
N TYR A 168 1.59 5.00 -2.84
CA TYR A 168 2.47 4.82 -1.73
C TYR A 168 1.78 4.07 -0.59
N VAL A 169 0.55 4.47 -0.26
CA VAL A 169 -0.27 3.85 0.77
C VAL A 169 -0.68 2.43 0.43
N GLY A 170 -1.19 2.22 -0.77
CA GLY A 170 -1.64 0.92 -1.22
C GLY A 170 -0.51 -0.07 -1.44
N GLY A 171 0.68 0.39 -1.81
CA GLY A 171 1.81 -0.45 -2.22
C GLY A 171 2.74 -0.90 -1.09
N ALA A 172 2.93 -0.08 -0.04
CA ALA A 172 3.84 -0.40 1.05
C ALA A 172 3.20 -1.32 2.10
N ASP A 173 2.22 -0.80 2.86
CA ASP A 173 1.69 -1.47 4.06
C ASP A 173 1.02 -2.81 3.72
N THR A 174 0.34 -2.88 2.57
CA THR A 174 -0.35 -4.11 2.18
C THR A 174 0.63 -5.24 1.85
N THR A 175 1.72 -4.92 1.15
CA THR A 175 2.79 -5.86 0.80
C THR A 175 3.52 -6.32 2.06
N VAL A 176 3.79 -5.42 3.00
CA VAL A 176 4.39 -5.76 4.30
C VAL A 176 3.52 -6.76 5.05
N SER A 177 2.22 -6.52 5.11
CA SER A 177 1.26 -7.41 5.78
C SER A 177 1.23 -8.80 5.13
N ALA A 178 1.24 -8.88 3.79
CA ALA A 178 1.28 -10.15 3.08
C ALA A 178 2.59 -10.92 3.31
N LEU A 179 3.74 -10.25 3.26
CA LEU A 179 5.05 -10.89 3.45
C LEU A 179 5.30 -11.31 4.90
N THR A 180 4.85 -10.53 5.87
CA THR A 180 4.92 -10.93 7.29
C THR A 180 4.01 -12.11 7.59
N THR A 181 2.82 -12.14 6.98
CA THR A 181 1.92 -13.32 7.01
C THR A 181 2.57 -14.54 6.37
N PHE A 182 3.26 -14.37 5.23
CA PHE A 182 4.04 -15.46 4.62
C PHE A 182 5.05 -16.05 5.60
N VAL A 183 5.86 -15.21 6.26
CA VAL A 183 6.85 -15.68 7.25
C VAL A 183 6.18 -16.46 8.37
N LEU A 184 5.08 -15.94 8.93
CA LEU A 184 4.31 -16.63 9.96
C LEU A 184 3.82 -18.00 9.49
N LEU A 185 3.22 -18.08 8.30
CA LEU A 185 2.70 -19.33 7.76
C LEU A 185 3.81 -20.34 7.45
N MET A 186 4.98 -19.90 6.98
CA MET A 186 6.11 -20.81 6.77
C MET A 186 6.68 -21.36 8.08
N ILE A 187 6.60 -20.59 9.18
CA ILE A 187 6.96 -21.07 10.51
C ILE A 187 5.96 -22.13 11.01
N LEU A 188 4.66 -21.90 10.80
CA LEU A 188 3.60 -22.81 11.24
C LEU A 188 3.49 -24.09 10.40
N TYR A 189 3.84 -24.02 9.12
CA TYR A 189 3.70 -25.10 8.13
C TYR A 189 5.03 -25.35 7.39
N PRO A 190 6.08 -25.85 8.08
CA PRO A 190 7.42 -26.00 7.51
C PRO A 190 7.47 -27.00 6.34
N GLU A 191 6.55 -27.96 6.27
CA GLU A 191 6.39 -28.87 5.12
C GLU A 191 5.94 -28.15 3.85
N VAL A 192 5.08 -27.14 3.98
CA VAL A 192 4.67 -26.27 2.86
C VAL A 192 5.87 -25.49 2.35
N GLN A 193 6.68 -24.93 3.26
CA GLN A 193 7.91 -24.22 2.91
C GLN A 193 8.91 -25.14 2.18
N LYS A 194 9.15 -26.36 2.68
CA LYS A 194 10.05 -27.33 2.04
C LYS A 194 9.60 -27.70 0.63
N ARG A 195 8.29 -27.89 0.42
CA ARG A 195 7.73 -28.17 -0.91
C ARG A 195 7.90 -26.98 -1.86
N ALA A 196 7.70 -25.76 -1.37
CA ALA A 196 7.94 -24.55 -2.15
C ALA A 196 9.41 -24.41 -2.56
N GLN A 197 10.34 -24.67 -1.64
CA GLN A 197 11.77 -24.68 -1.93
C GLN A 197 12.13 -25.71 -2.99
N ALA A 198 11.63 -26.95 -2.89
CA ALA A 198 11.88 -27.99 -3.88
C ALA A 198 11.40 -27.62 -5.29
N GLU A 199 10.25 -26.95 -5.41
CA GLU A 199 9.78 -26.44 -6.72
C GLU A 199 10.75 -25.38 -7.26
N VAL A 200 11.13 -24.38 -6.45
CA VAL A 200 12.07 -23.34 -6.85
C VAL A 200 13.40 -23.94 -7.29
N ASP A 201 13.98 -24.84 -6.50
CA ASP A 201 15.27 -25.47 -6.79
C ASP A 201 15.24 -26.26 -8.10
N SER A 202 14.12 -26.92 -8.40
CA SER A 202 13.94 -27.70 -9.64
C SER A 202 13.93 -26.81 -10.89
N VAL A 203 13.42 -25.58 -10.79
CA VAL A 203 13.31 -24.64 -11.92
C VAL A 203 14.58 -23.80 -12.07
N THR A 204 15.19 -23.40 -10.96
CA THR A 204 16.30 -22.45 -10.99
C THR A 204 17.66 -23.12 -11.05
N SER A 205 17.82 -24.38 -10.65
CA SER A 205 19.13 -25.07 -10.65
C SER A 205 20.23 -24.26 -9.93
N GLY A 206 19.89 -23.58 -8.82
CA GLY A 206 20.84 -22.86 -7.97
C GLY A 206 21.07 -21.38 -8.29
N ARG A 207 20.45 -20.82 -9.35
CA ARG A 207 20.35 -19.35 -9.50
C ARG A 207 19.17 -18.78 -8.70
N LEU A 208 19.16 -17.46 -8.50
CA LEU A 208 17.98 -16.78 -7.99
C LEU A 208 16.83 -16.86 -9.02
N PRO A 209 15.57 -17.03 -8.55
CA PRO A 209 14.41 -17.01 -9.43
C PRO A 209 14.21 -15.61 -10.02
N THR A 210 13.68 -15.56 -11.24
CA THR A 210 13.23 -14.34 -11.91
C THR A 210 11.73 -14.43 -12.20
N LEU A 211 11.13 -13.31 -12.60
CA LEU A 211 9.71 -13.29 -12.94
C LEU A 211 9.37 -14.10 -14.20
N ASP A 212 10.37 -14.41 -15.03
CA ASP A 212 10.16 -15.23 -16.23
C ASP A 212 10.00 -16.72 -15.86
N ASP A 213 10.41 -17.12 -14.66
CA ASP A 213 10.20 -18.47 -14.11
C ASP A 213 8.78 -18.70 -13.61
N LEU A 214 7.97 -17.64 -13.43
CA LEU A 214 6.69 -17.72 -12.73
C LEU A 214 5.73 -18.75 -13.33
N ALA A 215 5.75 -18.92 -14.65
CA ALA A 215 4.93 -19.92 -15.34
C ALA A 215 5.31 -21.37 -14.99
N ALA A 216 6.56 -21.60 -14.59
CA ALA A 216 7.09 -22.89 -14.13
C ALA A 216 7.00 -23.07 -12.61
N LEU A 217 6.44 -22.10 -11.87
CA LEU A 217 6.31 -22.13 -10.41
C LEU A 217 4.82 -22.15 -9.97
N PRO A 218 4.04 -23.17 -10.36
CA PRO A 218 2.61 -23.23 -10.05
C PRO A 218 2.33 -23.36 -8.54
N TYR A 219 3.17 -24.06 -7.77
CA TYR A 219 2.99 -24.20 -6.33
C TYR A 219 3.30 -22.90 -5.60
N ILE A 220 4.35 -22.16 -5.98
CA ILE A 220 4.59 -20.80 -5.47
C ILE A 220 3.37 -19.91 -5.76
N THR A 221 2.84 -19.96 -6.98
CA THR A 221 1.65 -19.18 -7.36
C THR A 221 0.43 -19.55 -6.50
N ALA A 222 0.21 -20.84 -6.26
CA ALA A 222 -0.88 -21.32 -5.40
C ALA A 222 -0.68 -20.88 -3.95
N MET A 223 0.53 -20.96 -3.41
CA MET A 223 0.86 -20.53 -2.06
C MET A 223 0.63 -19.02 -1.86
N ILE A 224 1.06 -18.17 -2.80
CA ILE A 224 0.79 -16.72 -2.75
C ILE A 224 -0.71 -16.45 -2.69
N LYS A 225 -1.50 -17.13 -3.53
CA LYS A 225 -2.97 -17.03 -3.50
C LYS A 225 -3.53 -17.50 -2.16
N GLU A 226 -3.01 -18.59 -1.60
CA GLU A 226 -3.47 -19.15 -0.35
C GLU A 226 -3.18 -18.24 0.85
N ILE A 227 -2.02 -17.57 0.88
CA ILE A 227 -1.68 -16.57 1.88
C ILE A 227 -2.71 -15.42 1.87
N ILE A 228 -3.03 -14.91 0.67
CA ILE A 228 -3.99 -13.82 0.49
C ILE A 228 -5.43 -14.29 0.81
N ARG A 229 -5.75 -15.56 0.54
CA ARG A 229 -7.05 -16.16 0.87
C ARG A 229 -7.23 -16.35 2.38
N TRP A 230 -6.19 -16.87 3.05
CA TRP A 230 -6.23 -17.24 4.47
C TRP A 230 -6.22 -16.01 5.39
N ALA A 231 -5.34 -15.05 5.10
CA ALA A 231 -5.27 -13.76 5.80
C ALA A 231 -5.26 -12.61 4.80
N PRO A 232 -6.44 -12.25 4.23
CA PRO A 232 -6.56 -11.10 3.36
C PRO A 232 -6.19 -9.84 4.13
N VAL A 233 -5.29 -9.04 3.55
CA VAL A 233 -4.72 -7.85 4.19
C VAL A 233 -5.79 -6.79 4.51
N ALA A 234 -6.84 -6.72 3.70
CA ALA A 234 -8.01 -5.86 3.92
C ALA A 234 -9.29 -6.74 4.00
N PRO A 235 -9.56 -7.40 5.14
CA PRO A 235 -10.62 -8.42 5.23
C PRO A 235 -12.04 -7.87 5.02
N LEU A 236 -12.25 -6.56 5.23
CA LEU A 236 -13.51 -5.85 4.99
C LEU A 236 -13.47 -4.94 3.75
N GLY A 237 -12.39 -5.01 2.96
CA GLY A 237 -12.15 -4.11 1.85
C GLY A 237 -12.16 -2.63 2.26
N ILE A 238 -12.47 -1.76 1.29
CA ILE A 238 -12.74 -0.34 1.53
C ILE A 238 -14.26 -0.14 1.46
N PRO A 239 -14.89 0.53 2.45
CA PRO A 239 -16.33 0.80 2.39
C PRO A 239 -16.73 1.52 1.11
N HIS A 240 -17.76 1.00 0.44
CA HIS A 240 -18.36 1.61 -0.75
C HIS A 240 -19.56 2.47 -0.34
N ASN A 241 -19.91 3.43 -1.19
CA ASN A 241 -21.11 4.25 -1.05
C ASN A 241 -22.01 4.07 -2.28
N VAL A 242 -23.29 3.83 -2.03
CA VAL A 242 -24.32 3.61 -3.04
C VAL A 242 -24.68 4.94 -3.70
N THR A 243 -24.41 5.07 -5.00
CA THR A 243 -24.53 6.34 -5.73
C THR A 243 -25.95 6.67 -6.19
N LYS A 244 -26.83 5.67 -6.23
CA LYS A 244 -28.26 5.74 -6.57
C LYS A 244 -29.01 4.63 -5.84
N ASP A 245 -30.31 4.80 -5.62
CA ASP A 245 -31.13 3.73 -5.03
C ASP A 245 -30.97 2.42 -5.82
N ASP A 246 -30.83 1.32 -5.09
CA ASP A 246 -30.58 0.00 -5.66
C ASP A 246 -31.40 -1.07 -4.90
N THR A 247 -31.40 -2.30 -5.40
CA THR A 247 -32.01 -3.46 -4.73
C THR A 247 -31.10 -4.67 -4.84
N TYR A 248 -30.83 -5.31 -3.72
CA TYR A 248 -30.01 -6.52 -3.66
C TYR A 248 -30.73 -7.61 -2.86
N ASN A 249 -30.88 -8.80 -3.43
CA ASN A 249 -31.60 -9.93 -2.82
C ASN A 249 -33.00 -9.56 -2.28
N GLY A 250 -33.71 -8.68 -2.98
CA GLY A 250 -35.05 -8.21 -2.58
C GLY A 250 -35.06 -7.10 -1.51
N PHE A 251 -33.90 -6.67 -1.01
CA PHE A 251 -33.78 -5.55 -0.08
C PHE A 251 -33.46 -4.25 -0.81
N ALA A 252 -34.26 -3.21 -0.55
CA ALA A 252 -33.97 -1.87 -1.03
C ALA A 252 -32.74 -1.30 -0.33
N ILE A 253 -31.81 -0.75 -1.11
CA ILE A 253 -30.59 -0.10 -0.64
C ILE A 253 -30.63 1.36 -1.11
N PRO A 254 -30.98 2.30 -0.21
CA PRO A 254 -31.06 3.72 -0.58
C PRO A 254 -29.70 4.30 -0.99
N LYS A 255 -29.74 5.30 -1.86
CA LYS A 255 -28.62 6.19 -2.16
C LYS A 255 -28.01 6.74 -0.88
N GLY A 256 -26.67 6.76 -0.82
CA GLY A 256 -25.92 7.20 0.35
C GLY A 256 -25.62 6.10 1.37
N SER A 257 -26.20 4.90 1.19
CA SER A 257 -25.92 3.76 2.07
C SER A 257 -24.45 3.34 1.95
N ARG A 258 -23.81 3.05 3.09
CA ARG A 258 -22.47 2.46 3.13
C ARG A 258 -22.57 0.95 3.02
N VAL A 259 -21.79 0.37 2.12
CA VAL A 259 -21.72 -1.08 1.90
C VAL A 259 -20.30 -1.55 2.20
N VAL A 260 -20.17 -2.54 3.08
CA VAL A 260 -18.89 -3.12 3.47
C VAL A 260 -18.84 -4.56 2.98
N GLY A 261 -17.88 -4.86 2.11
CA GLY A 261 -17.69 -6.20 1.58
C GLY A 261 -16.84 -7.04 2.53
N ASN A 262 -17.42 -8.08 3.13
CA ASN A 262 -16.67 -9.02 3.97
C ASN A 262 -15.89 -10.02 3.09
N ILE A 263 -14.74 -9.58 2.57
CA ILE A 263 -13.84 -10.37 1.71
C ILE A 263 -13.40 -11.64 2.42
N TRP A 264 -13.05 -11.54 3.70
CA TRP A 264 -12.62 -12.69 4.48
C TRP A 264 -13.68 -13.78 4.54
N SER A 265 -14.94 -13.41 4.85
CA SER A 265 -16.05 -14.35 4.86
C SER A 265 -16.23 -15.04 3.52
N VAL A 266 -16.07 -14.34 2.40
CA VAL A 266 -16.16 -14.95 1.07
C VAL A 266 -15.05 -16.01 0.89
N PHE A 267 -13.82 -15.69 1.31
CA PHE A 267 -12.65 -16.55 1.15
C PHE A 267 -12.63 -17.80 2.04
N ILE A 268 -13.24 -17.72 3.23
CA ILE A 268 -13.30 -18.85 4.17
C ILE A 268 -14.62 -19.62 4.11
N SER A 269 -15.66 -19.06 3.47
CA SER A 269 -16.96 -19.72 3.43
C SER A 269 -16.83 -21.07 2.73
N LEU A 270 -16.87 -22.14 3.51
CA LEU A 270 -17.10 -23.48 3.02
C LEU A 270 -18.54 -23.48 2.52
N LYS A 271 -18.74 -23.41 1.21
CA LYS A 271 -19.99 -23.89 0.63
C LYS A 271 -20.01 -25.41 0.86
N GLY A 272 -20.63 -25.82 1.96
CA GLY A 272 -21.21 -27.15 2.11
C GLY A 272 -22.44 -27.30 1.22
#